data_AF-A0A377E6C5-F1
#
_entry.id   AF-A0A377E6C5-F1
#
_cell.length_a   1.000
_cell.length_b   1.000
_cell.length_c   1.000
_cell.angle_alpha   90.00
_cell.angle_beta   90.00
_cell.angle_gamma   90.00
#
_symmetry.space_group_name_H-M   'P 1'
#
loop_
_entity.id
_entity.type
_entity.pdbx_description
1 polymer ?
#
loop_
_entity_poly.entity_id
_entity_poly.type
_entity_poly.pdbx_seq_one_letter_code
_entity_poly.pdbx_strand_id
1 'polypeptide(L)' 'MELYLDTSDVVAVKALSRIFPLAGVTTNPSIIAAGKKTAGCCASATS' A
#
# COMPACT_ATOMS: atom_id res chain seq x y z
N MET A 1 -14.72 -5.13 17.29
CA MET A 1 -14.59 -4.80 15.85
C MET A 1 -13.12 -4.58 15.57
N GLU A 2 -12.59 -5.14 14.49
CA GLU A 2 -11.16 -5.03 14.13
C GLU A 2 -11.00 -4.20 12.85
N LEU A 3 -10.12 -3.19 12.88
CA LEU A 3 -9.89 -2.28 11.77
C LEU A 3 -8.59 -2.62 11.06
N TYR A 4 -8.65 -2.82 9.74
CA TYR A 4 -7.50 -3.12 8.90
C TYR A 4 -7.28 -2.02 7.86
N LEU A 5 -6.01 -1.77 7.52
CA LEU A 5 -5.62 -0.85 6.46
C LEU A 5 -5.15 -1.63 5.23
N ASP A 6 -5.71 -1.35 4.05
CA ASP A 6 -5.34 -2.05 2.81
C ASP A 6 -4.33 -1.22 2.01
N THR A 7 -3.03 -1.40 2.31
CA THR A 7 -1.96 -0.60 1.68
C THR A 7 -0.59 -1.28 1.78
N SER A 8 0.29 -0.97 0.83
CA SER A 8 1.73 -1.31 0.90
C SER A 8 2.62 -0.15 1.34
N ASP A 9 2.04 1.04 1.59
CA ASP A 9 2.81 2.21 1.99
C ASP A 9 3.14 2.19 3.49
N VAL A 10 4.40 1.85 3.79
CA VAL A 10 4.93 1.82 5.15
C VAL A 10 4.92 3.18 5.86
N VAL A 11 5.01 4.30 5.13
CA VAL A 11 4.95 5.64 5.74
C VAL A 11 3.51 5.95 6.16
N ALA A 12 2.54 5.67 5.31
CA ALA A 12 1.12 5.84 5.62
C ALA A 12 0.68 4.96 6.81
N VAL A 13 1.09 3.69 6.83
CA VAL A 13 0.82 2.78 7.95
C VAL A 13 1.38 3.33 9.25
N LYS A 14 2.63 3.82 9.26
CA LYS A 14 3.27 4.37 10.45
C LYS A 14 2.59 5.64 10.97
N ALA A 15 2.06 6.47 10.09
CA ALA A 15 1.31 7.67 10.49
C ALA A 15 -0.07 7.29 11.05
N LEU A 16 -0.80 6.42 10.35
CA LEU A 16 -2.20 6.10 10.68
C LEU A 16 -2.34 5.15 11.87
N SER A 17 -1.36 4.26 12.10
CA SER A 17 -1.33 3.38 13.29
C SER A 17 -1.24 4.13 14.62
N ARG A 18 -0.82 5.41 14.61
CA ARG A 18 -0.81 6.26 15.81
C ARG A 18 -2.16 6.90 16.10
N ILE A 19 -3.04 6.95 15.11
CA ILE A 19 -4.32 7.67 15.16
C ILE A 19 -5.47 6.67 15.30
N PHE A 20 -5.42 5.58 14.52
CA PHE A 20 -6.47 4.57 14.48
C PHE A 20 -6.03 3.30 15.22
N PRO A 21 -6.96 2.61 15.91
CA PRO A 21 -6.69 1.32 16.54
C PRO A 21 -6.67 0.21 15.48
N LEU A 22 -5.64 0.22 14.63
CA LEU A 22 -5.47 -0.78 13.57
C LEU A 22 -5.10 -2.14 14.17
N ALA A 23 -5.87 -3.17 13.81
CA ALA A 23 -5.58 -4.57 14.14
C ALA A 23 -4.50 -5.16 13.21
N GLY A 24 -4.35 -4.59 12.01
CA GLY A 24 -3.32 -5.00 11.06
C GLY A 24 -3.40 -4.28 9.72
N VAL A 25 -2.62 -4.79 8.77
CA VAL A 25 -2.57 -4.32 7.38
C VAL A 25 -2.89 -5.50 6.48
N THR A 26 -3.75 -5.28 5.49
CA THR A 26 -3.96 -6.23 4.40
C THR A 26 -3.22 -5.75 3.18
N THR A 27 -2.76 -6.70 2.39
CA THR A 27 -2.13 -6.42 1.09
C THR A 27 -2.61 -7.45 0.10
N ASN A 28 -2.78 -7.00 -1.14
CA ASN A 28 -2.97 -7.88 -2.28
C ASN A 28 -1.85 -7.62 -3.32
N PRO A 29 -1.61 -8.55 -4.26
CA PRO A 29 -0.54 -8.41 -5.25
C PRO A 29 -0.61 -7.11 -6.07
N SER A 30 -1.81 -6.60 -6.36
CA SER A 30 -2.00 -5.35 -7.10
C SER A 30 -1.57 -4.11 -6.31
N ILE A 31 -1.88 -4.03 -5.01
CA ILE A 31 -1.41 -2.95 -4.12
C ILE A 31 0.11 -2.98 -4.03
N ILE A 32 0.71 -4.16 -3.86
CA ILE A 32 2.17 -4.32 -3.81
C ILE A 32 2.83 -3.89 -5.12
N ALA A 33 2.23 -4.22 -6.27
CA ALA A 33 2.73 -3.81 -7.59
C ALA A 33 2.66 -2.28 -7.74
N ALA A 34 1.57 -1.64 -7.29
CA ALA A 34 1.42 -0.19 -7.31
C ALA A 34 2.41 0.52 -6.37
N GLY A 35 2.82 -0.11 -5.26
CA GLY A 35 3.84 0.43 -4.35
C GLY A 35 5.27 0.46 -4.92
N LYS A 36 5.54 -0.31 -5.99
CA LYS A 36 6.87 -0.41 -6.62
C LYS A 36 7.09 0.61 -7.75
N LYS A 37 6.28 1.67 -7.81
CA LYS A 37 6.22 2.63 -8.93
C LYS A 37 7.40 3.61 -9.00
N THR A 38 8.64 3.18 -8.73
CA THR A 38 9.86 3.90 -9.11
C THR A 38 11.09 2.98 -9.01
N ALA A 39 11.38 2.24 -10.08
CA ALA A 39 12.75 1.99 -10.58
C ALA A 39 12.67 1.10 -11.84
N GLY A 40 12.44 1.73 -12.99
CA GLY A 40 12.77 1.14 -14.29
C GLY A 40 11.65 0.40 -15.02
N CYS A 41 11.32 0.97 -16.18
CA CYS A 41 10.83 0.28 -17.38
C CYS A 41 9.31 0.04 -17.50
N CYS A 42 8.79 0.46 -18.66
CA CYS A 42 7.46 0.20 -19.22
C CYS A 42 6.28 1.09 -18.76
N ALA A 43 6.39 2.40 -19.07
CA ALA A 43 5.23 3.24 -19.38
C ALA A 43 4.99 3.31 -20.91
N SER A 44 5.20 2.20 -21.63
CA SER A 44 4.93 2.08 -23.07
C SER A 44 3.98 0.91 -23.33
N ALA A 45 2.70 1.11 -23.03
CA ALA A 45 1.61 0.28 -23.55
C ALA A 45 0.32 1.11 -23.58
N THR A 46 0.37 2.22 -24.32
CA THR A 46 -0.84 2.80 -24.94
C THR A 46 -0.48 3.06 -26.40
N SER A 47 -0.68 2.01 -27.19
CA SER A 47 -0.94 2.07 -28.63
C SER A 47 -2.22 1.28 -28.84
#